data_AF-A0A7S3U0D4-F1
#
_entry.id   AF-A0A7S3U0D4-F1
#
_cell.length_a   1.000
_cell.length_b   1.000
_cell.length_c   1.000
_cell.angle_alpha   90.00
_cell.angle_beta   90.00
_cell.angle_gamma   90.00
#
_symmetry.space_group_name_H-M   'P 1'
#
loop_
_entity.id
_entity.type
_entity.pdbx_description
1 polymer ?
#
loop_
_entity_poly.entity_id
_entity_poly.type
_entity_poly.pdbx_seq_one_letter_code
_entity_poly.pdbx_strand_id
1 'polypeptide(L)'
;LTTWQKIQELVDGIYFDMFFGMLIIVNTVCMSMELQWIGENVGYALGYRFILEPENWYKQAFVVTDYTFVIIFLIELLLRIAVLQRKFFLSRWNWLDVVIVTVSIVNLSLGQLAVDAMMVRLLRLMKLTRVLRMARVAGLLEPLNTIIQSVLACRIVLFWSMLLLWVVHFIG
;
A
#
# COMPACT_ATOMS: atom_id res chain seq x y z
N LEU A 1 -20.44 -8.85 -29.42
CA LEU A 1 -19.59 -8.45 -28.28
C LEU A 1 -18.29 -9.25 -28.36
N THR A 2 -17.25 -8.61 -28.89
CA THR A 2 -15.92 -9.23 -29.04
C THR A 2 -15.40 -9.67 -27.68
N THR A 3 -14.77 -10.83 -27.59
CA THR A 3 -14.17 -11.39 -26.36
C THR A 3 -13.36 -10.36 -25.55
N TRP A 4 -12.70 -9.43 -26.25
CA TRP A 4 -11.97 -8.29 -25.70
C TRP A 4 -12.81 -7.33 -24.84
N GLN A 5 -14.07 -7.08 -25.20
CA GLN A 5 -14.94 -6.18 -24.44
C GLN A 5 -15.38 -6.82 -23.12
N LYS A 6 -15.63 -8.14 -23.11
CA LYS A 6 -15.98 -8.88 -21.90
C LYS A 6 -14.83 -8.91 -20.90
N ILE A 7 -13.59 -9.08 -21.40
CA ILE A 7 -12.38 -9.03 -20.56
C ILE A 7 -12.22 -7.63 -19.96
N GLN A 8 -12.50 -6.58 -20.75
CA GLN A 8 -12.43 -5.20 -20.28
C GLN A 8 -13.46 -4.90 -19.18
N GLU A 9 -14.71 -5.31 -19.37
CA GLU A 9 -15.76 -5.18 -18.33
C GLU A 9 -15.43 -5.98 -17.07
N LEU A 10 -14.79 -7.15 -17.21
CA LEU A 10 -14.39 -7.97 -16.08
C LEU A 10 -13.27 -7.32 -15.27
N VAL A 11 -12.26 -6.72 -15.93
CA VAL A 11 -11.11 -6.07 -15.27
C VAL A 11 -11.46 -4.69 -14.72
N ASP A 12 -12.32 -3.92 -15.38
CA ASP A 12 -12.84 -2.64 -14.86
C ASP A 12 -13.95 -2.86 -13.81
N GLY A 13 -14.36 -4.11 -13.57
CA GLY A 13 -15.41 -4.46 -12.63
C GLY A 13 -14.99 -4.36 -11.16
N ILE A 14 -15.91 -3.87 -10.32
CA ILE A 14 -15.74 -3.78 -8.86
C ILE A 14 -15.38 -5.13 -8.23
N TYR A 15 -15.87 -6.24 -8.78
CA TYR A 15 -15.58 -7.59 -8.26
C TYR A 15 -14.10 -7.97 -8.44
N PHE A 16 -13.48 -7.62 -9.57
CA PHE A 16 -12.06 -7.87 -9.81
C PHE A 16 -11.21 -7.04 -8.85
N ASP A 17 -11.53 -5.75 -8.72
CA ASP A 17 -10.92 -4.87 -7.74
C ASP A 17 -11.04 -5.43 -6.31
N MET A 18 -12.23 -5.89 -5.90
CA MET A 18 -12.47 -6.43 -4.56
C MET A 18 -11.68 -7.70 -4.29
N PHE A 19 -11.55 -8.60 -5.27
CA PHE A 19 -10.75 -9.82 -5.14
C PHE A 19 -9.27 -9.50 -4.86
N PHE A 20 -8.66 -8.61 -5.65
CA PHE A 20 -7.27 -8.20 -5.41
C PHE A 20 -7.14 -7.34 -4.14
N GLY A 21 -8.17 -6.57 -3.79
CA GLY A 21 -8.27 -5.85 -2.52
C GLY A 21 -8.21 -6.80 -1.31
N MET A 22 -8.94 -7.92 -1.35
CA MET A 22 -8.87 -8.95 -0.31
C MET A 22 -7.48 -9.57 -0.21
N LEU A 23 -6.84 -9.88 -1.35
CA LEU A 23 -5.47 -10.42 -1.37
C LEU A 23 -4.45 -9.45 -0.76
N ILE A 24 -4.61 -8.14 -0.95
CA ILE A 24 -3.77 -7.11 -0.29
C ILE A 24 -3.95 -7.15 1.23
N ILE A 25 -5.19 -7.31 1.71
CA ILE A 25 -5.47 -7.40 3.15
C ILE A 25 -4.81 -8.65 3.73
N VAL A 26 -4.97 -9.81 3.08
CA VAL A 26 -4.33 -11.06 3.52
C VAL A 26 -2.81 -10.92 3.50
N ASN A 27 -2.22 -10.36 2.44
CA ASN A 27 -0.78 -10.09 2.37
C ASN A 27 -0.30 -9.18 3.52
N THR A 28 -1.08 -8.14 3.83
CA THR A 28 -0.79 -7.23 4.96
C THR A 28 -0.79 -7.97 6.29
N VAL A 29 -1.77 -8.85 6.52
CA VAL A 29 -1.85 -9.65 7.76
C VAL A 29 -0.67 -10.62 7.87
N CYS A 30 -0.33 -11.35 6.80
CA CYS A 30 0.84 -12.22 6.78
C CYS A 30 2.14 -11.45 7.09
N MET A 31 2.28 -10.25 6.53
CA MET A 31 3.41 -9.37 6.83
C MET A 31 3.40 -8.91 8.29
N SER A 32 2.25 -8.55 8.86
CA SER A 32 2.17 -8.15 10.28
C SER A 32 2.65 -9.28 11.20
N MET A 33 2.32 -10.52 10.87
CA MET A 33 2.84 -11.70 11.59
C MET A 33 4.36 -11.85 11.44
N GLU A 34 4.89 -11.69 10.22
CA GLU A 34 6.35 -11.68 9.98
C GLU A 34 7.04 -10.58 10.80
N LEU A 35 6.47 -9.36 10.86
CA LEU A 35 7.01 -8.25 11.63
C LEU A 35 7.03 -8.54 13.13
N GLN A 36 5.97 -9.15 13.65
CA GLN A 36 5.90 -9.54 15.06
C GLN A 36 6.98 -10.58 15.39
N TRP A 37 7.16 -11.58 14.52
CA TRP A 37 8.19 -12.60 14.67
C TRP A 37 9.61 -12.00 14.63
N ILE A 38 9.88 -11.07 13.70
CA ILE A 38 11.16 -10.33 13.67
C ILE A 38 11.34 -9.53 14.96
N GLY A 39 10.28 -8.91 15.48
CA GLY A 39 10.29 -8.18 16.75
C GLY A 39 10.67 -9.06 17.94
N GLU A 40 10.11 -10.26 18.03
CA GLU A 40 10.47 -11.25 19.05
C GLU A 40 11.92 -11.69 18.90
N ASN A 41 12.39 -11.99 17.68
CA ASN A 41 13.78 -12.40 17.45
C ASN A 41 14.79 -11.29 17.83
N VAL A 42 14.47 -10.02 17.54
CA VAL A 42 15.28 -8.88 17.98
C VAL A 42 15.24 -8.72 19.51
N GLY A 43 14.09 -8.92 20.14
CA GLY A 43 13.97 -8.90 21.60
C GLY A 43 14.79 -10.00 22.29
N TYR A 44 14.82 -11.21 21.70
CA TYR A 44 15.68 -12.30 22.14
C TYR A 44 17.16 -11.93 22.03
N ALA A 45 17.59 -11.37 20.89
CA ALA A 45 18.96 -10.91 20.67
C ALA A 45 19.40 -9.81 21.67
N LEU A 46 18.46 -9.04 22.20
CA LEU A 46 18.69 -8.02 23.24
C LEU A 46 18.66 -8.58 24.67
N GLY A 47 18.39 -9.88 24.86
CA GLY A 47 18.45 -10.54 26.17
C GLY A 47 17.20 -10.41 27.04
N TYR A 48 16.01 -10.16 26.46
CA TYR A 48 14.76 -10.13 27.24
C TYR A 48 14.36 -11.52 27.77
N ARG A 49 14.09 -11.58 29.08
CA ARG A 49 13.95 -12.83 29.89
C ARG A 49 12.74 -13.74 29.56
N PHE A 50 11.82 -13.31 28.69
CA PHE A 50 10.56 -14.02 28.40
C PHE A 50 10.39 -14.43 26.93
N ILE A 51 11.43 -14.36 26.11
CA ILE A 51 11.34 -14.67 24.67
C ILE A 51 12.01 -16.02 24.40
N LEU A 52 11.28 -16.93 23.74
CA LEU A 52 11.74 -18.26 23.37
C LEU A 52 12.59 -18.21 22.09
N GLU A 53 13.49 -19.18 21.91
CA GLU A 53 14.32 -19.26 20.70
C GLU A 53 13.42 -19.47 19.45
N PRO A 54 13.50 -18.60 18.44
CA PRO A 54 12.60 -18.65 17.30
C PRO A 54 12.95 -19.80 16.35
N GLU A 55 11.93 -20.57 15.95
CA GLU A 55 12.10 -21.71 15.04
C GLU A 55 12.33 -21.26 13.57
N ASN A 56 13.19 -21.97 12.84
CA ASN A 56 13.67 -21.52 11.52
C ASN A 56 12.72 -21.79 10.34
N TRP A 57 11.74 -22.70 10.46
CA TRP A 57 10.88 -23.06 9.33
C TRP A 57 9.92 -21.93 8.93
N TYR A 58 9.49 -21.12 9.90
CA TYR A 58 8.62 -19.97 9.67
C TYR A 58 9.25 -18.97 8.69
N LYS A 59 10.57 -18.76 8.79
CA LYS A 59 11.32 -17.85 7.90
C LYS A 59 11.18 -18.26 6.44
N GLN A 60 11.28 -19.55 6.14
CA GLN A 60 11.15 -20.06 4.77
C GLN A 60 9.70 -19.91 4.26
N ALA A 61 8.71 -20.17 5.12
CA ALA A 61 7.30 -20.01 4.78
C ALA A 61 6.94 -18.55 4.44
N PHE A 62 7.45 -17.59 5.21
CA PHE A 62 7.23 -16.15 4.95
C PHE A 62 7.84 -15.73 3.62
N VAL A 63 9.07 -16.18 3.32
CA VAL A 63 9.72 -15.88 2.03
C VAL A 63 8.88 -16.41 0.87
N VAL A 64 8.47 -17.69 0.89
CA VAL A 64 7.65 -18.27 -0.17
C VAL A 64 6.31 -17.53 -0.34
N THR A 65 5.71 -17.12 0.77
CA THR A 65 4.46 -16.34 0.78
C THR A 65 4.65 -14.97 0.12
N ASP A 66 5.71 -14.25 0.47
CA ASP A 66 6.04 -12.95 -0.13
C ASP A 66 6.30 -13.06 -1.64
N TYR A 67 7.06 -14.08 -2.08
CA TYR A 67 7.26 -14.37 -3.51
C TYR A 67 5.92 -14.59 -4.24
N THR A 68 5.04 -15.40 -3.65
CA THR A 68 3.73 -15.74 -4.24
C THR A 68 2.87 -14.49 -4.42
N PHE A 69 2.80 -13.62 -3.41
CA PHE A 69 2.03 -12.39 -3.50
C PHE A 69 2.59 -11.41 -4.54
N VAL A 70 3.91 -11.26 -4.63
CA VAL A 70 4.55 -10.39 -5.65
C VAL A 70 4.21 -10.88 -7.06
N ILE A 71 4.26 -12.18 -7.31
CA ILE A 71 3.91 -12.77 -8.61
C ILE A 71 2.43 -12.51 -8.93
N ILE A 72 1.52 -12.70 -7.98
CA ILE A 72 0.08 -12.46 -8.18
C ILE A 72 -0.19 -10.99 -8.53
N PHE A 73 0.43 -10.03 -7.80
CA PHE A 73 0.26 -8.61 -8.09
C PHE A 73 0.92 -8.19 -9.42
N LEU A 74 2.01 -8.84 -9.80
CA LEU A 74 2.62 -8.63 -11.11
C LEU A 74 1.68 -9.07 -12.24
N ILE A 75 1.05 -10.23 -12.11
CA ILE A 75 0.06 -10.72 -13.08
C ILE A 75 -1.13 -9.76 -13.16
N GLU A 76 -1.65 -9.29 -12.03
CA GLU A 76 -2.72 -8.29 -12.00
C GLU A 76 -2.33 -7.01 -12.77
N LEU A 77 -1.13 -6.48 -12.51
CA LEU A 77 -0.63 -5.29 -13.15
C LEU A 77 -0.53 -5.47 -14.67
N LEU A 78 0.03 -6.59 -15.12
CA LEU A 78 0.16 -6.91 -16.55
C LEU A 78 -1.22 -7.03 -17.22
N LEU A 79 -2.20 -7.65 -16.56
CA LEU A 79 -3.57 -7.73 -17.05
C LEU A 79 -4.19 -6.34 -17.19
N ARG A 80 -4.04 -5.46 -16.20
CA ARG A 80 -4.56 -4.08 -16.28
C ARG A 80 -3.89 -3.27 -17.39
N ILE A 81 -2.58 -3.43 -17.59
CA ILE A 81 -1.85 -2.75 -18.69
C ILE A 81 -2.36 -3.24 -20.05
N ALA A 82 -2.52 -4.56 -20.22
CA ALA A 82 -3.00 -5.15 -21.47
C ALA A 82 -4.42 -4.69 -21.85
N VAL A 83 -5.29 -4.51 -20.84
CA VAL A 83 -6.70 -4.13 -21.04
C VAL A 83 -6.88 -2.61 -21.19
N LEU A 84 -6.30 -1.80 -20.30
CA LEU A 84 -6.56 -0.34 -20.28
C LEU A 84 -5.66 0.44 -21.24
N GLN A 85 -4.52 -0.11 -21.67
CA GLN A 85 -3.58 0.47 -22.63
C GLN A 85 -3.34 1.99 -22.41
N ARG A 86 -3.84 2.86 -23.29
CA ARG A 86 -3.63 4.33 -23.20
C ARG A 86 -4.33 4.97 -22.00
N LYS A 87 -5.47 4.44 -21.55
CA LYS A 87 -6.18 4.95 -20.35
C LYS A 87 -5.38 4.65 -19.08
N PHE A 88 -4.56 3.60 -19.10
CA PHE A 88 -3.72 3.24 -17.96
C PHE A 88 -2.73 4.36 -17.61
N PHE A 89 -2.06 4.93 -18.60
CA PHE A 89 -1.01 5.95 -18.41
C PHE A 89 -1.54 7.32 -17.97
N LEU A 90 -2.83 7.61 -18.19
CA LEU A 90 -3.46 8.87 -17.76
C LEU A 90 -3.83 8.87 -16.28
N SER A 91 -3.98 7.68 -15.67
CA SER A 91 -4.36 7.54 -14.27
C SER A 91 -3.14 7.58 -13.35
N ARG A 92 -2.99 8.67 -12.57
CA ARG A 92 -1.94 8.81 -11.53
C ARG A 92 -1.91 7.64 -10.55
N TRP A 93 -3.07 7.08 -10.31
CA TRP A 93 -3.33 5.98 -9.40
C TRP A 93 -2.80 4.62 -9.89
N ASN A 94 -2.75 4.43 -11.20
CA ASN A 94 -2.20 3.22 -11.82
C ASN A 94 -0.67 3.29 -11.86
N TRP A 95 -0.11 4.50 -12.03
CA TRP A 95 1.32 4.74 -11.88
C TRP A 95 1.86 4.37 -10.49
N LEU A 96 1.11 4.69 -9.43
CA LEU A 96 1.50 4.27 -8.07
C LEU A 96 1.56 2.75 -7.95
N ASP A 97 0.63 2.02 -8.57
CA ASP A 97 0.63 0.56 -8.56
C ASP A 97 1.83 -0.04 -9.29
N VAL A 98 2.19 0.52 -10.46
CA VAL A 98 3.42 0.14 -11.18
C VAL A 98 4.65 0.31 -10.29
N VAL A 99 4.78 1.46 -9.61
CA VAL A 99 5.92 1.73 -8.71
C VAL A 99 5.96 0.72 -7.58
N ILE A 100 4.83 0.45 -6.93
CA ILE A 100 4.74 -0.49 -5.80
C ILE A 100 5.16 -1.90 -6.22
N VAL A 101 4.66 -2.40 -7.36
CA VAL A 101 5.02 -3.73 -7.88
C VAL A 101 6.49 -3.78 -8.27
N THR A 102 6.99 -2.73 -8.94
CA THR A 102 8.39 -2.65 -9.36
C THR A 102 9.34 -2.67 -8.16
N VAL A 103 9.08 -1.86 -7.13
CA VAL A 103 9.93 -1.88 -5.93
C VAL A 103 9.80 -3.19 -5.15
N SER A 104 8.62 -3.82 -5.15
CA SER A 104 8.44 -5.14 -4.53
C SER A 104 9.31 -6.21 -5.19
N ILE A 105 9.42 -6.19 -6.52
CA ILE A 105 10.30 -7.10 -7.28
C ILE A 105 11.77 -6.81 -6.97
N VAL A 106 12.18 -5.54 -7.02
CA VAL A 106 13.57 -5.13 -6.77
C VAL A 106 14.02 -5.54 -5.36
N ASN A 107 13.16 -5.32 -4.35
CA ASN A 107 13.42 -5.71 -2.98
C ASN A 107 13.61 -7.24 -2.81
N LEU A 108 12.90 -8.02 -3.62
CA LEU A 108 12.92 -9.47 -3.61
C LEU A 108 14.14 -10.04 -4.36
N SER A 109 14.46 -9.47 -5.52
CA SER A 109 15.52 -9.95 -6.43
C SER A 109 16.93 -9.59 -5.97
N LEU A 110 17.11 -8.42 -5.35
CA LEU A 110 18.42 -7.94 -4.89
C LEU A 110 18.74 -8.36 -3.46
N GLY A 111 17.89 -9.20 -2.83
CA GLY A 111 18.11 -9.78 -1.52
C GLY A 111 18.36 -8.73 -0.43
N GLN A 112 17.30 -8.07 0.06
CA GLN A 112 17.34 -7.18 1.25
C GLN A 112 18.46 -6.13 1.29
N LEU A 113 19.10 -5.79 0.16
CA LEU A 113 20.18 -4.81 0.14
C LEU A 113 19.64 -3.38 -0.03
N ALA A 114 20.06 -2.52 0.91
CA ALA A 114 20.11 -1.06 0.89
C ALA A 114 18.82 -0.25 0.72
N VAL A 115 17.66 -0.85 0.47
CA VAL A 115 16.39 -0.11 0.68
C VAL A 115 16.13 -0.08 2.17
N ASP A 116 16.12 1.13 2.73
CA ASP A 116 15.81 1.35 4.14
C ASP A 116 14.55 0.53 4.51
N ALA A 117 14.63 -0.25 5.59
CA ALA A 117 13.52 -1.07 6.06
C ALA A 117 12.26 -0.22 6.25
N MET A 118 12.43 1.07 6.56
CA MET A 118 11.36 2.05 6.60
C MET A 118 10.70 2.29 5.23
N MET A 119 11.47 2.41 4.15
CA MET A 119 10.93 2.59 2.80
C MET A 119 10.15 1.36 2.34
N VAL A 120 10.67 0.16 2.60
CA VAL A 120 9.97 -1.10 2.28
C VAL A 120 8.64 -1.15 3.03
N ARG A 121 8.61 -0.78 4.32
CA ARG A 121 7.38 -0.70 5.12
C ARG A 121 6.39 0.31 4.55
N LEU A 122 6.84 1.51 4.19
CA LEU A 122 5.99 2.55 3.60
C LEU A 122 5.39 2.11 2.26
N LEU A 123 6.19 1.50 1.38
CA LEU A 123 5.71 0.99 0.09
C LEU A 123 4.66 -0.11 0.24
N ARG A 124 4.82 -0.95 1.27
CA ARG A 124 3.82 -1.97 1.61
C ARG A 124 2.52 -1.32 2.13
N LEU A 125 2.60 -0.28 2.97
CA LEU A 125 1.42 0.51 3.40
C LEU A 125 0.73 1.23 2.24
N MET A 126 1.49 1.67 1.22
CA MET A 126 0.92 2.30 0.03
C MET A 126 -0.04 1.36 -0.72
N LYS A 127 0.08 0.03 -0.58
CA LYS A 127 -0.91 -0.92 -1.14
C LYS A 127 -2.30 -0.74 -0.55
N LEU A 128 -2.42 -0.31 0.72
CA LEU A 128 -3.71 -0.03 1.36
C LEU A 128 -4.46 1.13 0.70
N THR A 129 -3.77 2.01 -0.02
CA THR A 129 -4.42 3.09 -0.78
C THR A 129 -5.37 2.58 -1.86
N ARG A 130 -5.14 1.37 -2.40
CA ARG A 130 -6.07 0.69 -3.32
C ARG A 130 -7.35 0.28 -2.62
N VAL A 131 -7.25 -0.36 -1.44
CA VAL A 131 -8.41 -0.75 -0.64
C VAL A 131 -9.20 0.49 -0.21
N LEU A 132 -8.51 1.55 0.21
CA LEU A 132 -9.14 2.85 0.52
C LEU A 132 -9.85 3.45 -0.70
N ARG A 133 -9.31 3.31 -1.91
CA ARG A 133 -9.99 3.75 -3.12
C ARG A 133 -11.26 2.96 -3.37
N MET A 134 -11.21 1.63 -3.26
CA MET A 134 -12.38 0.77 -3.42
C MET A 134 -13.46 1.14 -2.40
N ALA A 135 -13.07 1.36 -1.15
CA ALA A 135 -13.96 1.81 -0.09
C ALA A 135 -14.57 3.20 -0.40
N ARG A 136 -13.80 4.11 -1.01
CA ARG A 136 -14.32 5.39 -1.49
C ARG A 136 -15.32 5.24 -2.64
N VAL A 137 -15.02 4.41 -3.63
CA VAL A 137 -15.90 4.15 -4.78
C VAL A 137 -17.19 3.45 -4.34
N ALA A 138 -17.11 2.60 -3.31
CA ALA A 138 -18.26 1.94 -2.70
C ALA A 138 -19.05 2.84 -1.73
N GLY A 139 -18.71 4.13 -1.59
CA GLY A 139 -19.41 5.07 -0.69
C GLY A 139 -19.11 4.89 0.81
N LEU A 140 -18.31 3.89 1.20
CA LEU A 140 -17.99 3.59 2.60
C LEU A 140 -17.20 4.73 3.29
N LEU A 141 -16.54 5.58 2.50
CA LEU A 141 -15.73 6.70 2.99
C LEU A 141 -16.39 8.07 2.78
N GLU A 142 -17.69 8.13 2.51
CA GLU A 142 -18.42 9.41 2.40
C GLU A 142 -18.22 10.32 3.63
N PRO A 143 -18.33 9.83 4.89
CA PRO A 143 -18.06 10.65 6.06
C PRO A 143 -16.61 11.18 6.10
N LEU A 144 -15.64 10.35 5.70
CA LEU A 144 -14.23 10.71 5.66
C LEU A 144 -13.94 11.77 4.60
N ASN A 145 -14.64 11.73 3.46
CA ASN A 145 -14.55 12.77 2.44
C ASN A 145 -15.05 14.12 2.97
N THR A 146 -16.17 14.12 3.70
CA THR A 146 -16.70 15.33 4.35
C THR A 146 -15.70 15.92 5.34
N ILE A 147 -15.09 15.08 6.19
CA ILE A 147 -14.06 15.52 7.14
C ILE A 147 -12.85 16.13 6.41
N ILE A 148 -12.36 15.48 5.34
CA ILE A 148 -11.24 16.01 4.54
C ILE A 148 -11.61 17.37 3.94
N GLN A 149 -12.83 17.54 3.42
CA GLN A 149 -13.28 18.81 2.87
C GLN A 149 -13.32 19.92 3.93
N SER A 150 -13.81 19.62 5.14
CA SER A 150 -13.77 20.56 6.27
C SER A 150 -12.33 20.94 6.64
N VAL A 151 -11.42 19.97 6.70
CA VAL A 151 -9.99 20.22 6.96
C VAL A 151 -9.36 21.09 5.87
N LEU A 152 -9.68 20.83 4.60
CA LEU A 152 -9.20 21.65 3.48
C LEU A 152 -9.75 23.07 3.52
N ALA A 153 -11.00 23.27 3.94
CA ALA A 153 -11.56 24.60 4.16
C ALA A 153 -10.82 25.35 5.27
N CYS A 154 -10.45 24.66 6.37
CA CYS A 154 -9.65 25.23 7.44
C CYS A 154 -8.24 25.64 7.00
N ARG A 155 -7.69 25.07 5.91
CA ARG A 155 -6.33 25.37 5.43
C ARG A 155 -6.13 26.86 5.13
N ILE A 156 -7.14 27.51 4.54
CA ILE A 156 -7.08 28.94 4.23
C ILE A 156 -7.06 29.77 5.52
N VAL A 157 -7.90 29.41 6.49
CA VAL A 157 -7.99 30.10 7.79
C VAL A 157 -6.69 29.94 8.59
N LEU A 158 -6.11 28.73 8.61
CA LEU A 158 -4.82 28.46 9.24
C LEU A 158 -3.70 29.30 8.60
N PHE A 159 -3.71 29.43 7.27
CA PHE A 159 -2.75 30.29 6.57
C PHE A 159 -2.85 31.75 7.00
N TRP A 160 -4.07 32.31 7.06
CA TRP A 160 -4.28 33.68 7.54
C TRP A 160 -3.88 33.88 9.00
N SER A 161 -4.19 32.91 9.86
CA SER A 161 -3.80 32.95 11.27
C SER A 161 -2.27 32.92 11.44
N MET A 162 -1.58 32.05 10.71
CA MET A 162 -0.12 31.96 10.71
C MET A 162 0.52 33.27 10.19
N LEU A 163 -0.04 33.85 9.13
CA LEU A 163 0.43 35.12 8.57
C LEU A 163 0.24 36.29 9.56
N LEU A 164 -0.90 36.36 10.25
CA LEU A 164 -1.16 37.38 11.26
C LEU A 164 -0.17 37.29 12.42
N LEU A 165 0.07 36.09 12.95
CA LEU A 165 1.06 35.87 14.02
C LEU A 165 2.46 36.29 13.58
N TRP A 166 2.83 35.98 12.34
CA TRP A 166 4.12 36.36 11.78
C TRP A 166 4.28 37.89 11.69
N VAL A 167 3.25 38.62 11.24
CA VAL A 167 3.26 40.09 11.16
C VAL A 167 3.36 40.74 12.54
N VAL A 168 2.60 40.25 13.53
CA VAL A 168 2.63 40.78 14.90
C VAL A 168 4.02 40.65 15.51
N HIS A 169 4.68 39.51 15.31
CA HIS A 169 6.03 39.28 15.82
C HIS A 169 7.10 40.15 15.13
N PHE A 170 6.86 40.61 13.90
CA PHE A 170 7.79 41.50 13.18
C PHE A 170 7.62 42.97 13.59
N ILE A 171 6.42 43.37 14.01
CA ILE A 171 6.09 44.75 14.39
C ILE A 171 6.42 45.05 15.86
N GLY A 172 6.26 44.08 16.76
CA GLY A 172 6.57 44.21 18.19
C GLY A 172 8.01 43.83 18.50
#